data_AF-A0A8X6Q4C7-F1
#
_entry.id   AF-A0A8X6Q4C7-F1
#
_cell.length_a   1.000
_cell.length_b   1.000
_cell.length_c   1.000
_cell.angle_alpha   90.00
_cell.angle_beta   90.00
_cell.angle_gamma   90.00
#
_symmetry.space_group_name_H-M   'P 1'
#
loop_
_entity.id
_entity.type
_entity.pdbx_description
1 polymer ?
#
loop_
_entity_poly.entity_id
_entity_poly.type
_entity_poly.pdbx_seq_one_letter_code
_entity_poly.pdbx_strand_id
1 'polypeptide(L)'
;MDKANLLFTDTDSLTYEIETDEIYKDMGENLDVYDTSDYPPDHALYSERNKKRIGCFKDEMNSKPIIEFVGLLAKMYSMLAPDSEKKIAKEVSKVVIPQKLKHSNYLQCLKENKSTKENMVLIKSEIHDIYTVR
;
A
#
# COMPACT_ATOMS: atom_id res chain seq x y z
N MET A 1 -23.88 8.30 -9.66
CA MET A 1 -24.01 7.36 -8.52
C MET A 1 -22.61 6.93 -8.23
N ASP A 2 -22.03 7.46 -7.16
CA ASP A 2 -20.68 7.10 -6.75
C ASP A 2 -20.67 5.60 -6.41
N LYS A 3 -19.75 4.88 -7.03
CA LYS A 3 -19.62 3.44 -6.86
C LYS A 3 -18.29 3.17 -6.18
N ALA A 4 -18.35 2.53 -5.02
CA ALA A 4 -17.17 2.11 -4.27
C ALA A 4 -17.11 0.59 -4.21
N ASN A 5 -16.08 0.00 -4.82
CA ASN A 5 -15.80 -1.43 -4.76
C ASN A 5 -14.62 -1.67 -3.82
N LEU A 6 -14.82 -2.52 -2.80
CA LEU A 6 -13.74 -2.91 -1.90
C LEU A 6 -12.80 -3.88 -2.62
N LEU A 7 -11.54 -3.49 -2.79
CA LEU A 7 -10.51 -4.32 -3.42
C LEU A 7 -9.79 -5.21 -2.41
N PHE A 8 -9.45 -4.66 -1.24
CA PHE A 8 -8.65 -5.36 -0.24
C PHE A 8 -8.83 -4.79 1.17
N THR A 9 -8.62 -5.65 2.18
CA THR A 9 -8.60 -5.30 3.61
C THR A 9 -7.44 -6.00 4.33
N ASP A 10 -6.71 -5.27 5.18
CA ASP A 10 -5.83 -5.86 6.22
C ASP A 10 -6.33 -5.40 7.61
N THR A 11 -5.49 -5.57 8.63
CA THR A 11 -5.78 -5.37 10.05
C THR A 11 -6.32 -3.97 10.34
N ASP A 12 -5.77 -2.97 9.67
CA ASP A 12 -6.04 -1.54 9.89
C ASP A 12 -6.07 -0.71 8.58
N SER A 13 -6.10 -1.37 7.42
CA SER A 13 -6.11 -0.71 6.11
C SER A 13 -7.18 -1.26 5.18
N LEU A 14 -7.74 -0.37 4.36
CA LEU A 14 -8.76 -0.65 3.36
C LEU A 14 -8.30 -0.07 2.03
N THR A 15 -8.53 -0.80 0.94
CA THR A 15 -8.27 -0.31 -0.43
C THR A 15 -9.56 -0.39 -1.23
N TYR A 16 -10.01 0.75 -1.74
CA TYR A 16 -11.22 0.87 -2.52
C TYR A 16 -10.91 1.36 -3.93
N GLU A 17 -11.65 0.82 -4.90
CA GLU A 17 -11.84 1.42 -6.21
C GLU A 17 -13.08 2.31 -6.11
N ILE A 18 -12.91 3.61 -6.36
CA ILE A 18 -13.97 4.60 -6.24
C ILE A 18 -14.14 5.28 -7.60
N GLU A 19 -15.34 5.19 -8.16
CA GLU A 19 -15.75 5.95 -9.34
C GLU A 19 -16.44 7.24 -8.84
N THR A 20 -15.71 8.37 -8.87
CA THR A 20 -16.19 9.72 -8.52
C THR A 20 -15.53 10.74 -9.45
N ASP A 21 -16.17 11.90 -9.63
CA ASP A 21 -15.63 13.01 -10.42
C ASP A 21 -14.42 13.66 -9.72
N GLU A 22 -14.46 13.80 -8.37
CA GLU A 22 -13.44 14.55 -7.63
C GLU A 22 -13.28 14.06 -6.17
N ILE A 23 -12.58 12.94 -5.97
CA ILE A 23 -12.41 12.28 -4.65
C ILE A 23 -11.92 13.21 -3.53
N TYR A 24 -11.01 14.14 -3.85
CA TYR A 24 -10.45 15.05 -2.87
C TYR A 24 -11.49 16.07 -2.37
N LYS A 25 -12.46 16.44 -3.21
CA LYS A 25 -13.56 17.31 -2.80
C LYS A 25 -14.44 16.59 -1.77
N ASP A 26 -14.79 15.34 -2.04
CA ASP A 26 -15.60 14.50 -1.14
C ASP A 26 -14.90 14.29 0.21
N MET A 27 -13.57 14.09 0.20
CA MET A 27 -12.75 14.02 1.41
C MET A 27 -12.70 15.37 2.15
N GLY A 28 -12.67 16.49 1.42
CA GLY A 28 -12.67 17.84 1.99
C GLY A 28 -13.97 18.18 2.73
N GLU A 29 -15.11 17.72 2.23
CA GLU A 29 -16.40 17.86 2.93
C GLU A 29 -16.43 17.10 4.27
N ASN A 30 -15.67 16.02 4.36
CA ASN A 30 -15.57 15.16 5.54
C ASN A 30 -14.19 15.24 6.23
N LEU A 31 -13.50 16.38 6.14
CA LEU A 31 -12.12 16.51 6.63
C LEU A 31 -11.99 16.18 8.12
N ASP A 32 -13.06 16.32 8.90
CA ASP A 32 -13.09 15.96 10.32
C ASP A 32 -12.81 14.47 10.57
N VAL A 33 -13.01 13.54 9.63
CA VAL A 33 -12.70 12.10 9.83
C VAL A 33 -11.37 11.67 9.22
N TYR A 34 -10.71 12.54 8.44
CA TYR A 34 -9.46 12.22 7.74
C TYR A 34 -8.23 12.88 8.39
N ASP A 35 -7.12 12.15 8.44
CA ASP A 35 -5.79 12.69 8.73
C ASP A 35 -5.05 12.97 7.42
N THR A 36 -5.02 14.25 7.02
CA THR A 36 -4.33 14.75 5.82
C THR A 36 -3.02 15.46 6.16
N SER A 37 -2.45 15.24 7.36
CA SER A 37 -1.24 15.95 7.80
C SER A 37 0.01 15.60 7.01
N ASP A 38 0.00 14.50 6.26
CA ASP A 38 1.13 14.04 5.45
C ASP A 38 1.05 14.50 3.99
N TYR A 39 0.04 15.30 3.65
CA TYR A 39 -0.08 15.88 2.32
C TYR A 39 1.03 16.90 2.07
N PRO A 40 1.38 17.17 0.79
CA PRO A 40 2.26 18.28 0.47
C PRO A 40 1.73 19.59 1.06
N PRO A 41 2.58 20.48 1.60
CA PRO A 41 2.13 21.75 2.20
C PRO A 41 1.38 22.67 1.23
N ASP A 42 1.58 22.48 -0.07
CA ASP A 42 0.93 23.22 -1.15
C ASP A 42 -0.47 22.67 -1.50
N HIS A 43 -0.84 21.50 -0.96
CA HIS A 43 -2.10 20.84 -1.27
C HIS A 43 -3.29 21.48 -0.53
N ALA A 44 -4.41 21.71 -1.21
CA ALA A 44 -5.58 22.39 -0.65
C ALA A 44 -6.15 21.74 0.64
N LEU A 45 -6.06 20.40 0.73
CA LEU A 45 -6.52 19.62 1.89
C LEU A 45 -5.48 19.43 3.00
N TYR A 46 -4.27 19.99 2.87
CA TYR A 46 -3.26 19.86 3.91
C TYR A 46 -3.74 20.47 5.23
N SER A 47 -3.78 19.65 6.28
CA SER A 47 -4.18 20.10 7.61
C SER A 47 -3.53 19.26 8.69
N GLU A 48 -2.96 19.91 9.70
CA GLU A 48 -2.42 19.21 10.88
C GLU A 48 -3.47 18.97 11.97
N ARG A 49 -4.72 19.37 11.75
CA ARG A 49 -5.80 19.32 12.76
C ARG A 49 -6.05 17.91 13.32
N ASN A 50 -5.89 16.88 12.47
CA ASN A 50 -6.18 15.49 12.80
C ASN A 50 -4.94 14.60 12.91
N LYS A 51 -3.75 15.21 12.93
CA LYS A 51 -2.47 14.51 12.95
C LYS A 51 -2.39 13.50 14.08
N LYS A 52 -2.30 12.21 13.73
CA LYS A 52 -2.23 11.08 14.68
C LYS A 52 -3.43 11.01 15.66
N ARG A 53 -4.59 11.55 15.27
CA ARG A 53 -5.79 11.46 16.10
C ARG A 53 -6.42 10.07 15.97
N ILE A 54 -6.76 9.46 17.10
CA ILE A 54 -7.36 8.12 17.14
C ILE A 54 -8.72 8.14 16.43
N GLY A 55 -8.97 7.12 15.59
CA GLY A 55 -10.22 6.96 14.86
C GLY A 55 -10.31 7.76 13.56
N CYS A 56 -9.26 8.50 13.18
CA CYS A 56 -9.18 9.15 11.87
C CYS A 56 -8.62 8.20 10.80
N PHE A 57 -9.17 8.28 9.59
CA PHE A 57 -8.64 7.58 8.43
C PHE A 57 -7.50 8.38 7.82
N LYS A 58 -6.38 7.71 7.58
CA LYS A 58 -5.23 8.33 6.91
C LYS A 58 -5.19 7.88 5.47
N ASP A 59 -4.95 8.81 4.56
CA ASP A 59 -4.59 8.48 3.18
C ASP A 59 -3.12 8.01 3.13
N GLU A 60 -2.91 6.73 2.84
CA GLU A 60 -1.58 6.13 2.79
C GLU A 60 -0.74 6.58 1.59
N MET A 61 -1.36 7.15 0.55
CA MET A 61 -0.70 7.52 -0.69
C MET A 61 -0.35 9.01 -0.77
N ASN A 62 -0.60 9.77 0.30
CA ASN A 62 -0.25 11.18 0.44
C ASN A 62 -0.67 12.00 -0.79
N SER A 63 -1.97 12.00 -1.12
CA SER A 63 -2.56 12.68 -2.27
C SER A 63 -2.10 12.19 -3.64
N LYS A 64 -1.54 10.97 -3.74
CA LYS A 64 -1.20 10.34 -5.02
C LYS A 64 -2.25 9.28 -5.36
N PRO A 65 -3.01 9.44 -6.45
CA PRO A 65 -3.98 8.45 -6.84
C PRO A 65 -3.29 7.13 -7.25
N ILE A 66 -3.90 6.01 -6.87
CA ILE A 66 -3.46 4.69 -7.31
C ILE A 66 -3.94 4.50 -8.75
N ILE A 67 -3.00 4.21 -9.66
CA ILE A 67 -3.28 3.94 -11.08
C ILE A 67 -3.63 2.47 -11.27
N GLU A 68 -2.87 1.58 -10.64
CA GLU A 68 -3.03 0.14 -10.79
C GLU A 68 -2.85 -0.57 -9.44
N PHE A 69 -3.72 -1.54 -9.18
CA PHE A 69 -3.67 -2.39 -8.00
C PHE A 69 -3.63 -3.85 -8.42
N VAL A 70 -2.71 -4.61 -7.82
CA VAL A 70 -2.59 -6.06 -8.03
C VAL A 70 -2.53 -6.75 -6.67
N GLY A 71 -3.59 -7.48 -6.33
CA GLY A 71 -3.65 -8.35 -5.16
C GLY A 71 -3.48 -9.82 -5.55
N LEU A 72 -2.49 -10.52 -4.97
CA LEU A 72 -2.25 -11.94 -5.23
C LEU A 72 -2.78 -12.81 -4.08
N LEU A 73 -2.39 -12.48 -2.84
CA LEU A 73 -2.74 -13.21 -1.64
C LEU A 73 -2.91 -12.24 -0.46
N ALA A 74 -3.41 -12.75 0.67
CA ALA A 74 -3.43 -11.98 1.92
C ALA A 74 -2.01 -11.49 2.27
N LYS A 75 -1.85 -10.19 2.46
CA LYS A 75 -0.56 -9.52 2.72
C LYS A 75 0.47 -9.70 1.58
N MET A 76 -0.01 -9.87 0.35
CA MET A 76 0.80 -9.89 -0.86
C MET A 76 0.12 -9.12 -2.00
N TYR A 77 0.51 -7.86 -2.18
CA TYR A 77 -0.10 -6.95 -3.14
C TYR A 77 0.88 -5.85 -3.58
N SER A 78 0.59 -5.24 -4.72
CA SER A 78 1.31 -4.08 -5.22
C SER A 78 0.36 -3.00 -5.71
N MET A 79 0.69 -1.75 -5.38
CA MET A 79 0.03 -0.54 -5.85
C MET A 79 1.02 0.29 -6.66
N LEU A 80 0.58 0.73 -7.83
CA LEU A 80 1.30 1.64 -8.70
C LEU A 80 0.65 3.03 -8.62
N ALA A 81 1.45 4.04 -8.35
CA ALA A 81 1.09 5.45 -8.42
C ALA A 81 2.05 6.17 -9.40
N PRO A 82 1.75 7.41 -9.84
CA PRO A 82 2.51 8.08 -10.90
C PRO A 82 4.01 8.13 -10.65
N ASP A 83 4.42 8.41 -9.40
CA ASP A 83 5.83 8.58 -9.04
C ASP A 83 6.35 7.49 -8.09
N SER A 84 5.54 6.49 -7.74
CA SER A 84 5.91 5.54 -6.69
C SER A 84 5.22 4.20 -6.81
N GLU A 85 5.91 3.16 -6.35
CA GLU A 85 5.39 1.81 -6.27
C GLU A 85 5.39 1.33 -4.82
N LYS A 86 4.22 1.01 -4.27
CA LYS A 86 4.11 0.33 -2.97
C LYS A 86 4.00 -1.18 -3.22
N LYS A 87 4.85 -1.95 -2.57
CA LYS A 87 4.95 -3.41 -2.73
C LYS A 87 4.94 -4.05 -1.36
N ILE A 88 4.02 -4.99 -1.15
CA ILE A 88 3.88 -5.75 0.08
C ILE A 88 3.93 -7.22 -0.29
N ALA A 89 4.85 -7.94 0.34
CA ALA A 89 4.93 -9.39 0.26
C ALA A 89 5.35 -9.91 1.63
N LYS A 90 4.41 -10.50 2.37
CA LYS A 90 4.71 -11.13 3.66
C LYS A 90 5.76 -12.23 3.47
N GLU A 91 6.60 -12.42 4.49
CA GLU A 91 7.69 -13.41 4.54
C GLU A 91 8.87 -13.13 3.58
N VAL A 92 8.73 -12.19 2.66
CA VAL A 92 9.85 -11.70 1.87
C VAL A 92 10.61 -10.64 2.66
N SER A 93 11.94 -10.72 2.66
CA SER A 93 12.80 -9.75 3.33
C SER A 93 12.53 -8.32 2.84
N LYS A 94 12.45 -7.38 3.78
CA LYS A 94 12.29 -5.93 3.50
C LYS A 94 13.40 -5.36 2.61
N VAL A 95 14.55 -6.03 2.52
CA VAL A 95 15.66 -5.64 1.64
C VAL A 95 15.42 -6.12 0.20
N VAL A 96 14.83 -7.30 0.03
CA VAL A 96 14.59 -7.92 -1.27
C VAL A 96 13.44 -7.25 -2.01
N ILE A 97 12.38 -6.87 -1.29
CA ILE A 97 11.20 -6.21 -1.87
C ILE A 97 11.56 -4.98 -2.73
N PRO A 98 12.30 -3.97 -2.23
CA PRO A 98 12.64 -2.79 -3.04
C PRO A 98 13.72 -3.06 -4.09
N GLN A 99 14.63 -4.01 -3.86
CA GLN A 99 15.76 -4.25 -4.78
C GLN A 99 15.40 -5.12 -5.97
N LYS A 100 14.55 -6.12 -5.77
CA LYS A 100 14.33 -7.20 -6.74
C LYS A 100 12.91 -7.32 -7.23
N LEU A 101 11.95 -6.92 -6.41
CA LEU A 101 10.54 -7.06 -6.73
C LEU A 101 10.04 -5.78 -7.40
N LYS A 102 9.35 -5.92 -8.54
CA LYS A 102 8.71 -4.81 -9.28
C LYS A 102 7.23 -5.05 -9.40
N HIS A 103 6.45 -3.99 -9.60
CA HIS A 103 5.02 -4.10 -9.87
C HIS A 103 4.71 -5.08 -11.03
N SER A 104 5.54 -5.06 -12.08
CA SER A 104 5.42 -5.96 -13.22
C SER A 104 5.52 -7.44 -12.87
N ASN A 105 6.29 -7.82 -11.83
CA ASN A 105 6.36 -9.22 -11.38
C ASN A 105 5.01 -9.69 -10.85
N TYR A 106 4.30 -8.83 -10.10
CA TYR A 106 2.97 -9.14 -9.58
C TYR A 106 1.96 -9.29 -10.73
N LEU A 107 2.02 -8.38 -11.71
CA LEU A 107 1.15 -8.42 -12.87
C LEU A 107 1.35 -9.68 -13.72
N GLN A 108 2.62 -10.06 -13.94
CA GLN A 108 2.97 -11.29 -14.65
C GLN A 108 2.56 -12.55 -13.86
N CYS A 109 2.65 -12.53 -12.52
CA CYS A 109 2.12 -13.63 -11.70
C CYS A 109 0.60 -13.76 -11.89
N LEU A 110 -0.13 -12.63 -11.87
CA LEU A 110 -1.59 -12.63 -11.99
C LEU A 110 -2.07 -13.07 -13.39
N LYS A 111 -1.45 -12.55 -14.46
CA LYS A 111 -1.88 -12.77 -15.84
C LYS A 111 -1.34 -14.07 -16.45
N GLU A 112 -0.08 -14.40 -16.17
CA GLU A 112 0.64 -15.49 -16.84
C GLU A 112 0.91 -16.68 -15.90
N ASN A 113 0.50 -16.62 -14.63
CA ASN A 113 0.80 -17.65 -13.60
C ASN A 113 2.30 -17.97 -13.45
N LYS A 114 3.16 -17.01 -13.78
CA LYS A 114 4.61 -17.21 -13.72
C LYS A 114 5.14 -16.86 -12.33
N SER A 115 5.65 -17.86 -11.61
CA SER A 115 6.26 -17.63 -10.28
C SER A 115 7.65 -17.01 -10.39
N THR A 116 7.90 -15.93 -9.64
CA THR A 116 9.25 -15.39 -9.43
C THR A 116 9.87 -16.01 -8.18
N LYS A 117 11.13 -16.42 -8.25
CA LYS A 117 11.88 -16.96 -7.10
C LYS A 117 13.13 -16.11 -6.89
N GLU A 118 13.35 -15.66 -5.66
CA GLU A 118 14.49 -14.84 -5.30
C GLU A 118 15.18 -15.37 -4.05
N ASN A 119 16.51 -15.39 -4.08
CA ASN A 119 17.31 -15.72 -2.90
C ASN A 119 17.29 -14.55 -1.92
N MET A 120 17.14 -14.86 -0.64
CA MET A 120 17.14 -13.88 0.45
C MET A 120 17.96 -14.39 1.63
N VAL A 121 18.80 -13.51 2.17
CA VAL A 121 19.57 -13.82 3.38
C VAL A 121 18.71 -13.52 4.60
N LEU A 122 18.57 -14.51 5.48
CA LEU A 122 17.76 -14.46 6.69
C LEU A 122 18.61 -14.82 7.90
N ILE A 123 18.29 -14.22 9.05
CA ILE A 123 18.78 -14.69 10.34
C ILE A 123 17.67 -15.56 10.93
N LYS A 124 17.99 -16.80 11.26
CA LYS A 124 17.04 -17.76 11.84
C LYS A 124 17.64 -18.33 13.13
N SER A 125 16.77 -18.63 14.09
CA SER A 125 17.14 -19.26 15.35
C SER A 125 16.48 -20.62 15.49
N GLU A 126 17.27 -21.62 15.87
CA GLU A 126 16.81 -22.96 16.25
C GLU A 126 17.55 -23.34 17.54
N ILE A 127 16.81 -23.79 18.54
CA ILE A 127 17.36 -24.26 19.83
C ILE A 127 18.31 -23.24 20.47
N HIS A 128 17.92 -21.96 20.44
CA HIS A 128 18.71 -20.84 20.96
C HIS A 128 20.04 -20.55 20.23
N ASP A 129 20.36 -21.27 19.17
CA ASP A 129 21.47 -20.95 18.28
C ASP A 129 21.00 -20.07 17.12
N ILE A 130 21.82 -19.09 16.76
CA ILE A 130 21.53 -18.13 15.68
C ILE A 130 22.41 -18.47 14.48
N TYR A 131 21.80 -18.54 13.30
CA TYR A 131 22.51 -18.81 12.06
C TYR A 131 21.98 -17.97 10.91
N THR A 132 22.86 -17.73 9.96
CA THR A 132 22.54 -17.01 8.72
C THR A 132 22.18 -18.03 7.65
N VAL A 133 20.93 -17.98 7.18
CA VAL A 133 20.43 -18.78 6.05
C VAL A 133 20.46 -17.91 4.79
N ARG A 134 20.76 -18.51 3.65
CA ARG A 134 20.76 -17.84 2.33
C ARG A 134 19.75 -18.47 1.39
#